data_AF-A0A174FXP9-F1
#
_entry.id   AF-A0A174FXP9-F1
#
_cell.length_a   1.000
_cell.length_b   1.000
_cell.length_c   1.000
_cell.angle_alpha   90.00
_cell.angle_beta   90.00
_cell.angle_gamma   90.00
#
_symmetry.space_group_name_H-M   'P 1'
#
loop_
_entity.id
_entity.type
_entity.pdbx_description
1 polymer ?
#
loop_
_entity_poly.entity_id
_entity_poly.type
_entity_poly.pdbx_seq_one_letter_code
_entity_poly.pdbx_strand_id
1 'polypeptide(L)'
;MGRLAVYKFAYFLSILFTIFILGLSIFAYFSGKINPVENMFAAYVALSKPILVVVNTILFIYWLIRLRYWLWIPLTGLIVNYEYITSMYQIYNPTKYANENRLKVVTYNVHSFGNEITGFSAKEFAEMMNKEETDVLCFQEYRGNGDFTEQDLQRDIQ
;
A
#
# COMPACT_ATOMS: atom_id res chain seq x y z
N MET A 1 38.63 22.63 19.79
CA MET A 1 38.58 21.17 20.03
C MET A 1 37.17 20.57 20.01
N GLY A 2 36.11 21.29 20.44
CA GLY A 2 34.75 20.73 20.52
C GLY A 2 34.05 20.36 19.19
N ARG A 3 34.18 21.16 18.12
CA ARG A 3 33.44 20.93 16.86
C ARG A 3 33.76 19.58 16.20
N LEU A 4 35.03 19.17 16.22
CA LEU A 4 35.45 17.88 15.65
C LEU A 4 34.91 16.71 16.47
N ALA A 5 34.89 16.82 17.80
CA ALA A 5 34.32 15.81 18.68
C ALA A 5 32.81 15.65 18.44
N VAL A 6 32.08 16.76 18.31
CA VAL A 6 30.65 16.76 17.98
C VAL A 6 30.38 16.10 16.64
N TYR A 7 31.16 16.43 15.60
CA TYR A 7 31.01 15.80 14.28
C TYR A 7 31.24 14.29 14.33
N LYS A 8 32.31 13.83 15.00
CA LYS A 8 32.61 12.40 15.14
C LYS A 8 31.52 11.66 15.92
N PHE A 9 31.00 12.29 16.98
CA PHE A 9 29.91 11.74 17.77
C PHE A 9 28.61 11.63 16.97
N ALA A 10 28.20 12.70 16.27
CA ALA A 10 27.02 12.68 15.40
C ALA A 10 27.15 11.64 14.27
N TYR A 11 28.35 11.51 13.69
CA TYR A 11 28.64 10.50 12.69
C TYR A 11 28.47 9.08 13.24
N PHE A 12 29.04 8.80 14.42
CA PHE A 12 28.87 7.52 15.11
C PHE A 12 27.39 7.22 15.40
N LEU A 13 26.65 8.20 15.91
CA LEU A 13 25.21 8.05 16.18
C LEU A 13 24.42 7.78 14.89
N SER A 14 24.78 8.43 13.78
CA SER A 14 24.13 8.18 12.48
C SER A 14 24.34 6.74 11.98
N ILE A 15 25.50 6.14 12.24
CA ILE A 15 25.78 4.73 11.91
C ILE A 15 24.90 3.82 12.77
N LEU A 16 24.89 4.02 14.09
CA LEU A 16 24.06 3.23 15.01
C LEU A 16 22.57 3.31 14.64
N PHE A 17 22.09 4.52 14.34
CA PHE A 17 20.72 4.72 13.90
C PHE A 17 20.44 3.98 12.58
N THR A 18 21.36 4.02 11.62
CA THR A 18 21.21 3.30 10.33
C THR A 18 21.13 1.78 10.54
N ILE A 19 21.98 1.21 11.40
CA ILE A 19 21.95 -0.22 11.74
C ILE A 19 20.64 -0.58 12.46
N PHE A 20 20.19 0.26 13.38
CA PHE A 20 18.94 0.07 14.10
C PHE A 20 17.73 0.05 13.14
N ILE A 21 17.67 0.99 12.20
CA ILE A 21 16.61 1.03 11.18
C ILE A 21 16.65 -0.22 10.29
N LEU A 22 17.82 -0.73 9.91
CA LEU A 22 17.91 -1.99 9.18
C LEU A 22 17.32 -3.15 10.00
N GLY A 23 17.63 -3.24 11.29
CA GLY A 23 17.06 -4.25 12.19
C GLY A 23 15.53 -4.20 12.23
N LEU A 24 14.95 -3.00 12.38
CA LEU A 24 13.51 -2.81 12.34
C LEU A 24 12.91 -3.19 10.96
N SER A 25 13.62 -2.89 9.88
CA SER A 25 13.18 -3.20 8.51
C SER A 25 13.11 -4.70 8.24
N ILE A 26 14.10 -5.46 8.75
CA ILE A 26 14.11 -6.92 8.68
C ILE A 26 13.00 -7.50 9.55
N PHE A 27 12.83 -6.99 10.77
CA PHE A 27 11.77 -7.44 11.67
C PHE A 27 10.38 -7.20 11.04
N ALA A 28 10.16 -6.02 10.45
CA ALA A 28 8.91 -5.70 9.77
C ALA A 28 8.63 -6.59 8.55
N TYR A 29 9.67 -6.98 7.80
CA TYR A 29 9.53 -7.94 6.71
C TYR A 29 8.91 -9.25 7.18
N PHE A 30 9.49 -9.88 8.22
CA PHE A 30 8.97 -11.13 8.79
C PHE A 30 7.60 -10.94 9.43
N SER A 31 7.38 -9.81 10.08
CA SER A 31 6.11 -9.48 10.73
C SER A 31 4.92 -9.52 9.77
N GLY A 32 5.11 -9.09 8.52
CA GLY A 32 4.07 -9.13 7.50
C GLY A 32 3.71 -10.53 6.98
N LYS A 33 4.41 -11.58 7.41
CA LYS A 33 4.11 -12.98 7.06
C LYS A 33 3.34 -13.72 8.15
N ILE A 34 3.13 -13.08 9.30
CA ILE A 34 2.42 -13.67 10.45
C ILE A 34 0.92 -13.34 10.30
N ASN A 35 0.07 -14.33 10.57
CA ASN A 35 -1.37 -14.11 10.54
C ASN A 35 -1.76 -13.04 11.59
N PRO A 36 -2.40 -11.93 11.19
CA PRO A 36 -2.75 -10.85 12.11
C PRO A 36 -3.73 -11.29 13.22
N VAL A 37 -4.50 -12.37 13.00
CA VAL A 37 -5.38 -12.95 14.02
C VAL A 37 -4.59 -13.62 15.14
N GLU A 38 -3.45 -14.22 14.81
CA GLU A 38 -2.59 -14.91 15.79
C GLU A 38 -1.70 -13.94 16.56
N ASN A 39 -1.28 -12.83 15.93
CA ASN A 39 -0.39 -11.86 16.55
C ASN A 39 -0.67 -10.42 16.10
N MET A 40 -1.42 -9.69 16.92
CA MET A 40 -1.77 -8.30 16.67
C MET A 40 -0.54 -7.36 16.69
N PHE A 41 0.47 -7.65 17.52
CA PHE A 41 1.70 -6.86 17.55
C PHE A 41 2.45 -6.95 16.21
N ALA A 42 2.50 -8.15 15.63
CA ALA A 42 3.09 -8.35 14.31
C ALA A 42 2.34 -7.57 13.22
N ALA A 43 1.01 -7.46 13.33
CA ALA A 43 0.22 -6.64 12.41
C ALA A 43 0.60 -5.16 12.48
N TYR A 44 0.74 -4.59 13.69
CA TYR A 44 1.16 -3.19 13.86
C TYR A 44 2.58 -2.93 13.35
N VAL A 45 3.50 -3.86 13.57
CA VAL A 45 4.86 -3.75 13.04
C VAL A 45 4.84 -3.81 11.51
N ALA A 46 4.05 -4.69 10.90
CA ALA A 46 3.90 -4.73 9.44
C ALA A 46 3.27 -3.43 8.89
N LEU A 47 2.37 -2.79 9.63
CA LEU A 47 1.77 -1.49 9.27
C LEU A 47 2.81 -0.35 9.27
N SER A 48 3.93 -0.49 9.99
CA SER A 48 5.00 0.51 10.02
C SER A 48 5.94 0.48 8.80
N LYS A 49 5.84 -0.55 7.93
CA LYS A 49 6.66 -0.70 6.70
C LYS A 49 6.79 0.57 5.85
N PRO A 50 5.71 1.33 5.51
CA PRO A 50 5.85 2.57 4.74
C PRO A 50 6.77 3.58 5.39
N ILE A 51 6.69 3.75 6.73
CA ILE A 51 7.56 4.67 7.47
C ILE A 51 9.02 4.20 7.38
N LEU A 52 9.26 2.89 7.56
CA LEU A 52 10.60 2.31 7.46
C LEU A 52 11.21 2.47 6.07
N VAL A 53 10.42 2.29 5.00
CA VAL A 53 10.88 2.52 3.62
C VAL A 53 11.26 3.99 3.39
N VAL A 54 10.46 4.93 3.88
CA VAL A 54 10.77 6.37 3.78
C VAL A 54 12.06 6.70 4.54
N VAL A 55 12.21 6.22 5.77
CA VAL A 55 13.42 6.46 6.58
C VAL A 55 14.66 5.82 5.93
N ASN A 56 14.57 4.59 5.42
CA ASN A 56 15.67 3.98 4.67
C ASN A 56 16.02 4.78 3.41
N THR A 57 15.04 5.29 2.68
CA THR A 57 15.29 6.16 1.51
C THR A 57 16.06 7.42 1.89
N ILE A 58 15.65 8.10 2.97
CA ILE A 58 16.34 9.29 3.48
C ILE A 58 17.77 8.95 3.91
N LEU A 59 17.96 7.85 4.65
CA LEU A 59 19.28 7.41 5.08
C LEU A 59 20.17 7.00 3.89
N PHE A 60 19.60 6.36 2.88
CA PHE A 60 20.31 6.02 1.66
C PHE A 60 20.82 7.28 0.95
N ILE A 61 19.95 8.28 0.75
CA ILE A 61 20.34 9.57 0.17
C ILE A 61 21.40 10.27 1.03
N TYR A 62 21.23 10.28 2.36
CA TYR A 62 22.20 10.85 3.30
C TYR A 62 23.60 10.23 3.15
N TRP A 63 23.69 8.90 3.06
CA TRP A 63 24.96 8.20 2.90
C TRP A 63 25.52 8.29 1.48
N LEU A 64 24.65 8.36 0.47
CA LEU A 64 25.00 8.54 -0.93
C LEU A 64 25.69 9.90 -1.16
N ILE A 65 25.12 10.99 -0.63
CA ILE A 65 25.71 12.35 -0.72
C ILE A 65 27.10 12.38 -0.06
N ARG A 66 27.30 11.61 1.01
CA ARG A 66 28.59 11.51 1.71
C ARG A 66 29.58 10.54 1.05
N LEU A 67 29.17 9.81 0.01
CA LEU A 67 29.95 8.79 -0.70
C LEU A 67 30.62 7.78 0.26
N ARG A 68 29.86 7.30 1.26
CA ARG A 68 30.36 6.33 2.25
C ARG A 68 29.76 4.96 2.07
N TYR A 69 30.57 3.93 2.32
CA TYR A 69 30.16 2.52 2.25
C TYR A 69 28.95 2.16 3.14
N TRP A 70 28.63 2.96 4.14
CA TRP A 70 27.41 2.80 4.95
C TRP A 70 26.11 2.91 4.14
N LEU A 71 26.16 3.44 2.90
CA LEU A 71 25.00 3.49 1.99
C LEU A 71 24.43 2.10 1.66
N TRP A 72 25.24 1.05 1.78
CA TRP A 72 24.78 -0.32 1.55
C TRP A 72 23.79 -0.79 2.61
N ILE A 73 23.86 -0.27 3.84
CA ILE A 73 22.95 -0.66 4.94
C ILE A 73 21.49 -0.27 4.64
N PRO A 74 21.15 1.01 4.38
CA PRO A 74 19.78 1.37 4.03
C PRO A 74 19.37 0.82 2.67
N LEU A 75 20.32 0.59 1.74
CA LEU A 75 20.01 -0.10 0.49
C LEU A 75 19.54 -1.53 0.74
N THR A 76 20.21 -2.28 1.63
CA THR A 76 19.73 -3.60 2.06
C THR A 76 18.36 -3.51 2.71
N GLY A 77 18.09 -2.49 3.52
CA GLY A 77 16.76 -2.25 4.11
C GLY A 77 15.65 -2.07 3.06
N LEU A 78 15.95 -1.34 1.98
CA LEU A 78 15.05 -1.18 0.82
C LEU A 78 14.87 -2.49 0.05
N ILE A 79 15.96 -3.23 -0.21
CA ILE A 79 15.92 -4.53 -0.87
C ILE A 79 15.08 -5.52 -0.07
N VAL A 80 15.24 -5.59 1.26
CA VAL A 80 14.43 -6.48 2.12
C VAL A 80 12.93 -6.16 2.00
N ASN A 81 12.57 -4.90 1.78
CA ASN A 81 11.18 -4.47 1.63
C ASN A 81 10.76 -4.28 0.16
N TYR A 82 11.48 -4.88 -0.80
CA TYR A 82 11.18 -4.68 -2.22
C TYR A 82 9.75 -5.11 -2.59
N GLU A 83 9.26 -6.24 -2.05
CA GLU A 83 7.92 -6.75 -2.32
C GLU A 83 6.86 -5.72 -1.94
N TYR A 84 7.01 -5.11 -0.75
CA TYR A 84 6.14 -4.06 -0.27
C TYR A 84 6.20 -2.84 -1.19
N ILE A 85 7.41 -2.38 -1.56
CA ILE A 85 7.58 -1.23 -2.47
C ILE A 85 6.90 -1.48 -3.82
N THR A 86 7.10 -2.66 -4.40
CA THR A 86 6.47 -3.03 -5.69
C THR A 86 4.95 -3.17 -5.58
N SER A 87 4.43 -3.56 -4.41
CA SER A 87 2.97 -3.66 -4.20
C SER A 87 2.26 -2.29 -4.15
N MET A 88 3.00 -1.20 -3.87
CA MET A 88 2.43 0.15 -3.81
C MET A 88 2.25 0.79 -5.18
N TYR A 89 2.91 0.27 -6.22
CA TYR A 89 2.88 0.86 -7.55
C TYR A 89 2.43 -0.17 -8.60
N GLN A 90 1.37 0.17 -9.32
CA GLN A 90 0.95 -0.58 -10.49
C GLN A 90 1.53 0.07 -11.75
N ILE A 91 2.42 -0.62 -12.45
CA ILE A 91 2.89 -0.17 -13.77
C ILE A 91 1.78 -0.46 -14.78
N TYR A 92 1.01 0.57 -15.12
CA TYR A 92 -0.01 0.48 -16.16
C TYR A 92 0.67 0.41 -17.53
N ASN A 93 0.43 -0.69 -18.26
CA ASN A 93 0.92 -0.84 -19.63
C ASN A 93 -0.28 -0.88 -20.60
N PRO A 94 -0.64 0.25 -21.23
CA PRO A 94 -1.83 0.35 -22.08
C PRO A 94 -1.75 -0.53 -23.33
N THR A 95 -0.55 -0.84 -23.83
CA THR A 95 -0.38 -1.60 -25.08
C THR A 95 -0.49 -3.12 -24.88
N LYS A 96 -0.43 -3.60 -23.63
CA LYS A 96 -0.50 -5.04 -23.32
C LYS A 96 -1.92 -5.61 -23.48
N TYR A 97 -2.94 -4.76 -23.54
CA TYR A 97 -4.36 -5.14 -23.55
C TYR A 97 -5.14 -4.60 -24.75
N ALA A 98 -4.44 -4.19 -25.82
CA ALA A 98 -5.04 -3.72 -27.08
C ALA A 98 -5.58 -4.87 -27.94
N ASN A 99 -6.30 -5.81 -27.32
CA ASN A 99 -6.99 -6.90 -28.02
C ASN A 99 -8.48 -6.56 -28.13
N GLU A 100 -9.10 -6.95 -29.25
CA GLU A 100 -10.50 -6.59 -29.56
C GLU A 100 -11.49 -7.20 -28.54
N ASN A 101 -11.13 -8.33 -27.93
CA ASN A 101 -11.87 -8.97 -26.84
C ASN A 101 -11.31 -8.53 -25.48
N ARG A 102 -11.65 -7.31 -25.04
CA ARG A 102 -11.34 -6.81 -23.69
C ARG A 102 -12.45 -7.21 -22.72
N LEU A 103 -12.08 -7.65 -21.52
CA LEU A 103 -12.99 -7.84 -20.38
C LEU A 103 -12.73 -6.72 -19.37
N LYS A 104 -13.68 -5.79 -19.20
CA LYS A 104 -13.63 -4.71 -18.22
C LYS A 104 -14.22 -5.21 -16.90
N VAL A 105 -13.33 -5.46 -15.93
CA VAL A 105 -13.69 -5.89 -14.58
C VAL A 105 -13.48 -4.73 -13.59
N VAL A 106 -14.50 -4.41 -12.80
CA VAL A 106 -14.44 -3.40 -11.74
C VAL A 106 -14.67 -4.07 -10.39
N THR A 107 -13.85 -3.72 -9.41
CA THR A 107 -14.03 -4.13 -8.02
C THR A 107 -14.08 -2.89 -7.13
N TYR A 108 -15.09 -2.80 -6.27
CA TYR A 108 -15.26 -1.64 -5.41
C TYR A 108 -15.81 -2.03 -4.03
N ASN A 109 -15.11 -1.60 -2.99
CA ASN A 109 -15.63 -1.64 -1.63
C ASN A 109 -16.53 -0.42 -1.42
N VAL A 110 -17.83 -0.66 -1.38
CA VAL A 110 -18.85 0.40 -1.30
C VAL A 110 -19.10 0.86 0.12
N HIS A 111 -18.58 0.14 1.13
CA HIS A 111 -18.84 0.42 2.54
C HIS A 111 -20.33 0.70 2.83
N SER A 112 -21.20 -0.22 2.39
CA SER A 112 -22.66 -0.10 2.46
C SER A 112 -23.25 1.18 1.82
N PHE A 113 -22.54 1.80 0.88
CA PHE A 113 -22.86 3.13 0.34
C PHE A 113 -23.12 4.18 1.43
N GLY A 114 -22.39 4.10 2.55
CA GLY A 114 -22.58 5.02 3.68
C GLY A 114 -23.85 4.75 4.51
N ASN A 115 -24.46 3.57 4.38
CA ASN A 115 -25.78 3.22 4.95
C ASN A 115 -26.92 4.13 4.47
N GLU A 116 -26.79 4.62 3.24
CA GLU A 116 -27.83 5.38 2.55
C GLU A 116 -29.08 4.48 2.33
N ILE A 117 -30.27 5.03 2.55
CA ILE A 117 -31.50 4.24 2.65
C ILE A 117 -32.24 4.18 1.30
N THR A 118 -32.19 5.24 0.50
CA THR A 118 -32.97 5.38 -0.74
C THR A 118 -32.43 4.59 -1.94
N GLY A 119 -31.20 4.07 -1.83
CA GLY A 119 -30.50 3.40 -2.93
C GLY A 119 -29.96 4.35 -4.00
N PHE A 120 -30.00 5.67 -3.77
CA PHE A 120 -29.59 6.68 -4.75
C PHE A 120 -28.13 6.51 -5.16
N SER A 121 -27.21 6.39 -4.19
CA SER A 121 -25.78 6.22 -4.48
C SER A 121 -25.47 4.91 -5.21
N ALA A 122 -26.21 3.85 -4.91
CA ALA A 122 -26.05 2.56 -5.57
C ALA A 122 -26.54 2.60 -7.03
N LYS A 123 -27.67 3.29 -7.29
CA LYS A 123 -28.18 3.53 -8.65
C LYS A 123 -27.26 4.41 -9.47
N GLU A 124 -26.79 5.53 -8.92
CA GLU A 124 -25.84 6.41 -9.62
C GLU A 124 -24.54 5.68 -9.98
N PHE A 125 -24.05 4.83 -9.07
CA PHE A 125 -22.91 3.97 -9.35
C PHE A 125 -23.21 2.94 -10.44
N ALA A 126 -24.37 2.28 -10.40
CA ALA A 126 -24.80 1.33 -11.45
C ALA A 126 -24.89 2.01 -12.83
N GLU A 127 -25.51 3.19 -12.90
CA GLU A 127 -25.58 4.00 -14.13
C GLU A 127 -24.19 4.36 -14.67
N MET A 128 -23.25 4.72 -13.78
CA MET A 128 -21.87 4.98 -14.15
C MET A 128 -21.19 3.73 -14.73
N MET A 129 -21.41 2.55 -14.13
CA MET A 129 -20.83 1.29 -14.62
C MET A 129 -21.38 0.87 -15.97
N ASN A 130 -22.69 1.07 -16.21
CA ASN A 130 -23.31 0.84 -17.51
C ASN A 130 -22.74 1.78 -18.57
N LYS A 131 -22.58 3.07 -18.24
CA LYS A 131 -21.97 4.06 -19.14
C LYS A 131 -20.53 3.72 -19.49
N GLU A 132 -19.81 3.14 -18.54
CA GLU A 132 -18.46 2.62 -18.75
C GLU A 132 -18.42 1.27 -19.48
N GLU A 133 -19.55 0.65 -19.83
CA GLU A 133 -19.59 -0.68 -20.48
C GLU A 133 -18.78 -1.71 -19.67
N THR A 134 -19.03 -1.79 -18.36
CA THR A 134 -18.34 -2.74 -17.46
C THR A 134 -18.92 -4.14 -17.62
N ASP A 135 -18.08 -5.12 -17.96
CA ASP A 135 -18.51 -6.51 -18.16
C ASP A 135 -18.73 -7.29 -16.86
N VAL A 136 -17.89 -7.04 -15.84
CA VAL A 136 -17.97 -7.72 -14.54
C VAL A 136 -17.78 -6.72 -13.42
N LEU A 137 -18.75 -6.64 -12.51
CA LEU A 137 -18.70 -5.77 -11.35
C LEU A 137 -18.72 -6.57 -10.05
N CYS A 138 -17.75 -6.30 -9.17
CA CYS A 138 -17.58 -6.95 -7.88
C CYS A 138 -17.69 -5.94 -6.74
N PHE A 139 -18.74 -6.04 -5.93
CA PHE A 139 -18.88 -5.20 -4.73
C PHE A 139 -18.33 -5.89 -3.47
N GLN A 140 -17.60 -5.13 -2.63
CA GLN A 140 -17.29 -5.52 -1.25
C GLN A 140 -18.09 -4.65 -0.27
N GLU A 141 -18.42 -5.23 0.90
CA GLU A 141 -19.20 -4.57 1.95
C GLU A 141 -20.55 -4.01 1.47
N TYR A 142 -21.14 -4.59 0.42
CA TYR A 142 -22.52 -4.28 0.08
C TYR A 142 -23.44 -4.84 1.16
N ARG A 143 -24.40 -4.02 1.59
CA ARG A 143 -25.49 -4.45 2.45
C ARG A 143 -26.75 -3.89 1.83
N GLY A 144 -27.55 -4.76 1.22
CA GLY A 144 -28.90 -4.38 0.80
C GLY A 144 -29.69 -3.88 2.00
N ASN A 145 -30.53 -2.89 1.77
CA ASN A 145 -31.53 -2.46 2.75
C ASN A 145 -32.92 -2.89 2.25
N GLY A 146 -33.98 -2.59 3.01
CA GLY A 146 -35.34 -2.96 2.60
C GLY A 146 -35.84 -2.24 1.34
N ASP A 147 -35.23 -1.12 0.97
CA ASP A 147 -35.63 -0.24 -0.13
C ASP A 147 -34.78 -0.42 -1.39
N PHE A 148 -33.58 -0.98 -1.26
CA PHE A 148 -32.65 -1.26 -2.35
C PHE A 148 -31.85 -2.54 -2.06
N THR A 149 -32.25 -3.60 -2.75
CA THR A 149 -31.73 -4.96 -2.54
C THR A 149 -30.63 -5.31 -3.53
N GLU A 150 -30.00 -6.49 -3.35
CA GLU A 150 -29.07 -7.03 -4.35
C GLU A 150 -29.75 -7.28 -5.70
N GLN A 151 -31.05 -7.60 -5.70
CA GLN A 151 -31.83 -7.84 -6.93
C GLN A 151 -32.07 -6.55 -7.71
N ASP A 152 -32.34 -5.44 -7.01
CA ASP A 152 -32.50 -4.13 -7.65
C ASP A 152 -31.19 -3.69 -8.32
N LEU A 153 -30.06 -3.88 -7.62
CA LEU A 153 -28.73 -3.61 -8.16
C LEU A 153 -28.40 -4.45 -9.40
N GLN A 154 -28.74 -5.74 -9.39
CA GLN A 154 -28.57 -6.63 -10.55
C GLN A 154 -29.47 -6.27 -11.73
N ARG A 155 -30.66 -5.73 -11.48
CA ARG A 155 -31.58 -5.30 -12.54
C ARG A 155 -31.09 -4.01 -13.20
N ASP A 156 -30.53 -3.11 -12.39
CA ASP A 156 -30.13 -1.78 -12.83
C ASP A 156 -28.74 -1.79 -13.50
N ILE A 157 -27.95 -2.87 -13.38
CA ILE A 157 -26.71 -3.12 -14.14
C ILE A 157 -27.04 -4.06 -15.31
N GLN A 158 -26.88 -3.60 -16.56
CA GLN A 158 -27.22 -4.36 -17.77
C GLN A 158 -25.99 -4.66 -18.63
#